data_AF-R7URL4-F1
#
_entry.id   AF-R7URL4-F1
#
_cell.length_a   1.000
_cell.length_b   1.000
_cell.length_c   1.000
_cell.angle_alpha   90.00
_cell.angle_beta   90.00
_cell.angle_gamma   90.00
#
_symmetry.space_group_name_H-M   'P 1'
#
loop_
_entity.id
_entity.type
_entity.pdbx_description
1 polymer ?
#
loop_
_entity_poly.entity_id
_entity_poly.type
_entity_poly.pdbx_seq_one_letter_code
_entity_poly.pdbx_strand_id
1 'polypeptide(L)' 'FKVLALIHHAMHSQDAPLYLKDRCLSHEPTRNLRSNDHTLTLDPHRSHSSYGDRSFAVNAISLWNRLPMSLRSEVCPITY' A
#
# COMPACT_ATOMS: atom_id res chain seq x y z
N PHE A 1 5.90 -7.55 -12.08
CA PHE A 1 6.84 -6.93 -11.12
C PHE A 1 6.87 -5.39 -11.12
N LYS A 2 6.55 -4.67 -12.20
CA LYS A 2 6.65 -3.18 -12.23
C LYS A 2 5.73 -2.45 -11.23
N VAL A 3 4.46 -2.87 -11.11
CA VAL A 3 3.47 -2.23 -10.21
C VAL A 3 3.88 -2.35 -8.73
N LEU A 4 4.33 -3.55 -8.33
CA LEU A 4 4.74 -3.84 -6.96
C LEU A 4 5.98 -3.02 -6.54
N ALA A 5 6.98 -2.90 -7.43
CA ALA A 5 8.15 -2.07 -7.16
C ALA A 5 7.78 -0.59 -6.99
N LEU A 6 6.81 -0.12 -7.78
CA LEU A 6 6.37 1.27 -7.73
C LEU A 6 5.65 1.61 -6.41
N ILE A 7 4.79 0.73 -5.91
CA ILE A 7 4.15 0.93 -4.60
C ILE A 7 5.13 0.75 -3.44
N HIS A 8 6.08 -0.18 -3.54
CA HIS A 8 7.15 -0.32 -2.55
C HIS A 8 7.97 0.98 -2.43
N HIS A 9 8.37 1.57 -3.56
CA HIS A 9 9.03 2.87 -3.59
C HIS A 9 8.11 3.99 -3.09
N ALA A 10 6.82 3.98 -3.43
CA ALA A 10 5.88 4.99 -2.95
C ALA A 10 5.70 4.98 -1.43
N MET A 11 5.78 3.80 -0.79
CA MET A 11 5.63 3.62 0.66
C MET A 11 6.91 3.90 1.44
N HIS A 12 8.08 3.53 0.91
CA HIS A 12 9.34 3.62 1.64
C HIS A 12 10.17 4.85 1.27
N SER A 13 10.03 5.38 0.05
CA SER A 13 10.90 6.43 -0.45
C SER A 13 10.29 7.81 -0.21
N GLN A 14 11.12 8.72 0.32
CA GLN A 14 10.73 10.12 0.51
C GLN A 14 10.49 10.83 -0.85
N ASP A 15 11.25 10.44 -1.87
CA ASP A 15 11.23 11.02 -3.23
C ASP A 15 10.09 10.55 -4.14
N ALA A 16 9.17 9.71 -3.65
CA ALA A 16 8.06 9.29 -4.49
C ALA A 16 7.06 10.45 -4.73
N PRO A 17 6.55 10.61 -5.97
CA PRO A 17 5.59 11.65 -6.31
C PRO A 17 4.35 11.64 -5.41
N LEU A 18 3.91 12.84 -4.99
CA LEU A 18 2.77 13.02 -4.09
C LEU A 18 1.49 12.33 -4.60
N TYR A 19 1.24 12.37 -5.92
CA TYR A 19 0.07 11.73 -6.52
C TYR A 19 0.07 10.20 -6.40
N LEU A 20 1.23 9.56 -6.20
CA LEU A 20 1.31 8.12 -5.94
C LEU A 20 1.10 7.82 -4.45
N LYS A 21 1.66 8.65 -3.57
CA LYS A 21 1.50 8.53 -2.11
C LYS A 21 0.05 8.70 -1.69
N ASP A 22 -0.63 9.72 -2.22
CA ASP A 22 -2.04 10.02 -1.95
C ASP A 22 -2.99 8.89 -2.39
N ARG A 23 -2.57 8.07 -3.36
CA ARG A 23 -3.37 6.92 -3.84
C ARG A 23 -3.12 5.64 -3.05
N CYS A 24 -2.12 5.63 -2.17
CA CYS A 24 -1.70 4.48 -1.38
C CYS A 24 -1.84 4.79 0.12
N LEU A 25 -3.00 5.25 0.57
CA LEU A 25 -3.21 5.59 1.98
C LEU A 25 -3.24 4.33 2.85
N SER A 26 -2.57 4.41 3.99
CA SER A 26 -2.63 3.36 5.00
C SER A 26 -4.03 3.28 5.62
N HIS A 27 -4.50 2.07 5.87
CA HIS A 27 -5.78 1.89 6.54
C HIS A 27 -5.62 2.24 8.03
N GLU A 28 -6.09 3.41 8.42
CA GLU A 28 -6.24 3.77 9.84
C GLU A 28 -7.67 3.47 10.30
N PRO A 29 -7.89 2.35 11.02
CA PRO A 29 -9.22 2.06 11.53
C PRO A 29 -9.59 3.07 12.64
N THR A 30 -10.77 3.68 12.54
CA THR A 30 -11.29 4.61 13.56
C THR A 30 -11.53 3.93 14.92
N ARG A 31 -11.56 2.59 14.96
CA ARG A 31 -11.81 1.78 16.15
C ARG A 31 -10.81 0.62 16.22
N ASN A 32 -10.31 0.35 17.43
CA ASN A 32 -9.52 -0.84 17.72
C ASN A 32 -10.36 -2.11 17.52
N LEU A 33 -10.11 -2.82 16.42
CA LEU A 33 -10.68 -4.13 16.13
C LEU A 33 -9.86 -5.22 16.82
N ARG A 34 -10.48 -6.34 17.19
CA ARG A 34 -9.77 -7.48 17.81
C ARG A 34 -8.78 -8.18 16.85
N SER A 35 -8.83 -7.84 15.55
CA SER A 35 -7.92 -8.30 14.50
C SER A 35 -6.91 -7.22 14.09
N ASN A 36 -6.54 -6.31 15.00
CA ASN A 36 -5.59 -5.22 14.70
C ASN A 36 -4.17 -5.70 14.40
N ASP A 37 -3.90 -7.01 14.42
CA ASP A 37 -2.66 -7.61 13.90
C ASP A 37 -2.42 -7.30 12.41
N HIS A 38 -3.42 -6.79 11.69
CA HIS A 38 -3.35 -6.41 10.28
C HIS A 38 -3.08 -4.92 10.02
N THR A 39 -2.51 -4.17 10.97
CA THR A 39 -2.15 -2.73 10.83
C THR A 39 -1.25 -2.40 9.62
N LEU A 40 -0.66 -3.39 8.95
CA LEU A 40 0.13 -3.23 7.71
C LEU A 40 -0.65 -3.53 6.41
N THR A 41 -1.98 -3.64 6.47
CA THR A 41 -2.81 -3.90 5.31
C THR A 41 -3.38 -2.60 4.76
N LEU A 42 -3.09 -2.29 3.50
CA LEU A 42 -3.62 -1.11 2.82
C LEU A 42 -5.04 -1.41 2.32
N ASP A 43 -5.96 -0.46 2.40
CA ASP A 43 -7.31 -0.61 1.85
C ASP A 43 -7.39 0.09 0.48
N PRO A 44 -7.70 -0.62 -0.61
CA PRO A 44 -7.79 0.01 -1.91
C PRO A 44 -9.03 0.90 -2.00
N HIS A 45 -8.82 2.16 -2.36
CA HIS A 45 -9.92 3.06 -2.73
C HIS A 45 -10.56 2.59 -4.05
N ARG A 46 -11.52 1.66 -3.94
CA ARG A 46 -12.23 1.07 -5.07
C ARG A 46 -13.39 1.96 -5.50
N SER A 47 -13.49 2.18 -6.80
CA SER A 47 -14.75 2.60 -7.41
C SER A 47 -15.72 1.42 -7.37
N HIS A 48 -17.03 1.65 -7.23
CA HIS A 48 -18.08 0.64 -7.33
C HIS A 48 -18.27 0.09 -8.77
N SER A 49 -17.19 0.03 -9.55
CA SER A 49 -17.14 -0.45 -10.92
C SER A 49 -15.98 -1.41 -11.08
N SER A 50 -16.23 -2.54 -11.76
CA SER A 50 -15.20 -3.53 -12.10
C SER A 50 -14.04 -2.95 -12.93
N TYR A 51 -14.26 -1.83 -13.60
CA TYR A 51 -13.19 -1.10 -14.30
C TYR A 51 -12.17 -0.50 -13.33
N GLY A 52 -12.62 -0.05 -12.15
CA GLY A 52 -11.80 0.55 -11.11
C GLY A 52 -10.80 -0.43 -10.49
N ASP A 53 -11.08 -1.73 -10.54
CA ASP A 53 -10.20 -2.78 -10.01
C ASP A 53 -8.90 -2.93 -10.79
N ARG A 54 -8.89 -2.50 -12.06
CA ARG A 54 -7.68 -2.46 -12.91
C ARG A 54 -6.84 -1.21 -12.69
N SER A 55 -7.30 -0.28 -11.87
CA SER A 55 -6.53 0.93 -11.55
C SER A 55 -5.25 0.57 -10.80
N PHE A 56 -4.23 1.43 -10.96
CA PHE A 56 -2.96 1.26 -10.27
C PHE A 56 -3.17 1.13 -8.75
N ALA A 57 -3.97 2.01 -8.13
CA ALA A 57 -4.20 2.02 -6.69
C ALA A 57 -4.73 0.67 -6.19
N VAL A 58 -5.80 0.15 -6.82
CA VAL A 58 -6.44 -1.10 -6.39
C VAL A 58 -5.52 -2.29 -6.62
N ASN A 59 -4.90 -2.38 -7.80
CA ASN A 59 -4.03 -3.50 -8.14
C ASN A 59 -2.73 -3.50 -7.32
N ALA A 60 -2.13 -2.33 -7.13
CA ALA A 60 -0.90 -2.18 -6.36
C ALA A 60 -1.11 -2.53 -4.89
N ILE A 61 -2.18 -2.05 -4.27
CA ILE A 61 -2.55 -2.38 -2.89
C ILE A 61 -2.85 -3.88 -2.74
N SER A 62 -3.55 -4.48 -3.70
CA SER A 62 -3.81 -5.93 -3.71
C SER A 62 -2.51 -6.74 -3.76
N LEU A 63 -1.56 -6.33 -4.61
CA LEU A 63 -0.23 -6.95 -4.68
C LEU A 63 0.58 -6.73 -3.41
N TRP A 64 0.50 -5.54 -2.80
CA TRP A 64 1.14 -5.20 -1.54
C TRP A 64 0.64 -6.10 -0.40
N ASN A 65 -0.68 -6.25 -0.26
CA ASN A 65 -1.28 -7.08 0.79
C ASN A 65 -0.97 -8.58 0.63
N ARG A 66 -0.67 -9.03 -0.59
CA ARG A 66 -0.22 -10.41 -0.86
C ARG A 66 1.23 -10.67 -0.44
N LEU A 67 2.01 -9.63 -0.14
CA LEU A 67 3.37 -9.81 0.35
C LEU A 67 3.38 -10.38 1.78
N PRO A 68 4.36 -11.24 2.12
CA PRO A 68 4.58 -11.63 3.51
C PRO A 68 4.92 -10.40 4.36
N MET A 69 4.56 -10.48 5.65
CA MET A 69 4.70 -9.38 6.59
C MET A 69 6.14 -8.87 6.70
N SER A 70 7.11 -9.79 6.66
CA SER A 70 8.54 -9.46 6.72
C SER A 70 8.95 -8.43 5.68
N LEU A 71 8.53 -8.60 4.43
CA LEU A 71 8.86 -7.71 3.31
C LEU A 71 8.11 -6.36 3.35
N ARG A 72 7.04 -6.26 4.13
CA ARG A 72 6.27 -5.00 4.30
C ARG A 72 6.80 -4.15 5.45
N SER A 73 7.43 -4.78 6.44
CA SER A 73 8.04 -4.09 7.58
C SER A 73 9.47 -3.63 7.35
N GLU A 74 10.10 -4.06 6.24
CA GLU A 74 11.44 -3.59 5.86
C GLU A 74 11.38 -2.10 5.52
N VAL A 75 11.52 -1.25 6.54
CA VAL A 75 11.91 0.14 6.34
C VAL A 75 13.27 0.10 5.66
N CYS A 76 13.34 0.46 4.38
CA CYS A 76 14.64 0.67 3.75
C CYS A 76 15.42 1.65 4.63
N PRO A 77 16.53 1.24 5.28
CA PRO A 77 17.36 2.18 5.97
C PRO A 77 17.95 3.08 4.90
N ILE A 78 17.49 4.32 4.84
CA ILE A 78 18.14 5.37 4.06
C ILE A 78 19.50 5.58 4.73
N THR A 79 20.51 4.82 4.31
CA THR A 79 21.90 5.11 4.59
C THR A 79 22.41 6.11 3.57
N TYR A 80 22.51 7.36 4.08
CA TYR A 80 23.22 8.56 3.63
C TYR A 80 22.71 9.30 2.39
#